data_AF-A0A2E8VUR7-F1
#
_entry.id   AF-A0A2E8VUR7-F1
#
_cell.length_a   1.000
_cell.length_b   1.000
_cell.length_c   1.000
_cell.angle_alpha   90.00
_cell.angle_beta   90.00
_cell.angle_gamma   90.00
#
_symmetry.space_group_name_H-M   'P 1'
#
loop_
_entity.id
_entity.type
_entity.pdbx_description
1 polymer ?
#
loop_
_entity_poly.entity_id
_entity_poly.type
_entity_poly.pdbx_seq_one_letter_code
_entity_poly.pdbx_strand_id
1 'polypeptide(L)'
;MSNIYQDGTYLENNSEWHVADSPWKAEQIRAMLSRNGLNPETICEVGCGAGQILRILSERMTGVGHFYGYEISPRRSNCAVRLGGH
;
A
#
# COMPACT_ATOMS: atom_id res chain seq x y z
N MET A 1 15.00 -18.76 17.47
CA MET A 1 15.26 -17.48 16.78
C MET A 1 13.92 -16.82 16.55
N SER A 2 13.57 -15.85 17.39
CA SER A 2 12.26 -15.19 17.37
C SER A 2 12.21 -14.20 16.23
N ASN A 3 11.25 -14.40 15.33
CA ASN A 3 11.11 -13.60 14.13
C ASN A 3 10.54 -12.22 14.53
N ILE A 4 11.29 -11.15 14.29
CA ILE A 4 10.92 -9.75 14.62
C ILE A 4 9.59 -9.30 14.00
N TYR A 5 9.06 -10.06 13.02
CA TYR A 5 7.75 -9.84 12.41
C TYR A 5 6.59 -10.52 13.16
N GLN A 6 6.87 -11.34 14.18
CA GLN A 6 5.87 -12.13 14.92
C GLN A 6 5.57 -11.59 16.32
N ASP A 7 6.52 -10.95 17.00
CA ASP A 7 6.36 -10.55 18.41
C ASP A 7 5.75 -9.16 18.62
N GLY A 8 5.56 -8.40 17.54
CA GLY A 8 4.90 -7.09 17.59
C GLY A 8 5.73 -5.96 18.22
N THR A 9 6.89 -6.23 18.80
CA THR A 9 7.80 -5.24 19.41
C THR A 9 8.36 -4.26 18.37
N TYR A 10 8.50 -4.71 17.13
CA TYR A 10 8.90 -3.84 16.01
C TYR A 10 7.90 -2.71 15.72
N LEU A 11 6.59 -2.98 15.89
CA LEU A 11 5.52 -2.03 15.57
C LEU A 11 5.30 -1.02 16.71
N GLU A 12 5.53 -1.42 17.96
CA GLU A 12 5.41 -0.55 19.14
C GLU A 12 6.55 0.47 19.24
N ASN A 13 7.74 0.13 18.74
CA ASN A 13 8.89 1.04 18.76
C ASN A 13 9.02 1.96 17.52
N ASN A 14 8.18 1.78 16.48
CA ASN A 14 8.29 2.50 15.21
C ASN A 14 6.93 3.00 14.69
N SER A 15 6.14 3.60 15.59
CA SER A 15 4.77 4.05 15.34
C SER A 15 4.62 5.02 14.16
N GLU A 16 5.65 5.80 13.82
CA GLU A 16 5.63 6.77 12.71
C GLU A 16 6.18 6.25 11.37
N TRP A 17 6.86 5.10 11.37
CA TRP A 17 7.72 4.69 10.24
C TRP A 17 6.97 4.18 9.01
N HIS A 18 5.68 3.86 9.13
CA HIS A 18 4.87 3.37 8.02
C HIS A 18 3.99 4.43 7.36
N VAL A 19 3.73 5.55 8.04
CA VAL A 19 2.75 6.54 7.57
C VAL A 19 3.43 7.74 6.91
N ALA A 20 4.58 8.20 7.43
CA ALA A 20 5.28 9.37 6.88
C ALA A 20 5.83 9.14 5.46
N ASP A 21 6.30 7.92 5.15
CA ASP A 21 6.89 7.61 3.85
C ASP A 21 5.87 7.20 2.78
N SER A 22 4.66 6.79 3.18
CA SER A 22 3.65 6.30 2.25
C SER A 22 3.31 7.32 1.15
N PRO A 23 3.16 8.64 1.43
CA PRO A 23 2.99 9.66 0.41
C PRO A 23 4.15 9.75 -0.59
N TRP A 24 5.39 9.70 -0.11
CA TRP A 24 6.57 9.76 -0.98
C TRP A 24 6.66 8.51 -1.87
N LYS A 25 6.45 7.31 -1.32
CA LYS A 25 6.42 6.04 -2.08
C LYS A 25 5.33 6.01 -3.13
N ALA A 26 4.12 6.45 -2.78
CA ALA A 26 3.01 6.56 -3.73
C ALA A 26 3.34 7.52 -4.88
N GLU A 27 3.99 8.64 -4.59
CA GLU A 27 4.43 9.57 -5.63
C GLU A 27 5.49 8.97 -6.57
N GLN A 28 6.46 8.21 -6.03
CA GLN A 28 7.44 7.52 -6.85
C GLN A 28 6.79 6.49 -7.79
N ILE A 29 5.79 5.74 -7.30
CA ILE A 29 5.02 4.79 -8.13
C ILE A 29 4.30 5.54 -9.27
N ARG A 30 3.59 6.63 -8.95
CA ARG A 30 2.89 7.46 -9.95
C ARG A 30 3.85 8.04 -10.99
N ALA A 31 4.99 8.57 -10.55
CA ALA A 31 6.02 9.12 -11.44
C ALA A 31 6.60 8.05 -12.37
N MET A 32 6.83 6.84 -11.85
CA MET A 32 7.30 5.70 -12.65
C MET A 32 6.28 5.27 -13.70
N LEU A 33 4.99 5.15 -13.33
CA LEU A 33 3.92 4.82 -14.29
C LEU A 33 3.82 5.88 -15.39
N SER A 34 3.79 7.16 -15.01
CA SER A 34 3.70 8.29 -15.94
C SER A 34 4.89 8.34 -16.89
N ARG A 35 6.12 8.18 -16.38
CA ARG A 35 7.34 8.17 -17.19
C ARG A 35 7.34 7.07 -18.25
N ASN A 36 6.66 5.95 -17.99
CA ASN A 36 6.54 4.83 -18.92
C ASN A 36 5.23 4.83 -19.72
N GLY A 37 4.39 5.88 -19.60
CA GLY A 37 3.11 5.96 -20.30
C GLY A 37 2.10 4.87 -19.89
N LEU A 38 2.23 4.32 -18.69
CA LEU A 38 1.38 3.24 -18.20
C LEU A 38 0.11 3.80 -17.57
N ASN A 39 -1.04 3.37 -18.07
CA ASN A 39 -2.37 3.70 -17.54
C ASN A 39 -3.08 2.41 -17.12
N PRO A 40 -2.71 1.81 -15.98
CA PRO A 40 -3.31 0.56 -15.55
C PRO A 40 -4.77 0.76 -15.15
N GLU A 41 -5.65 -0.13 -15.60
CA GLU A 41 -7.03 -0.19 -15.10
C GLU A 41 -7.09 -0.72 -13.66
N THR A 42 -6.08 -1.51 -13.27
CA THR A 42 -6.01 -2.17 -11.97
C THR A 42 -4.61 -2.09 -11.39
N ILE A 43 -4.50 -1.78 -10.09
CA ILE A 43 -3.26 -1.77 -9.32
C ILE A 43 -3.34 -2.79 -8.18
N CYS A 44 -2.27 -3.57 -8.00
CA CYS A 44 -2.15 -4.56 -6.93
C CYS A 44 -0.86 -4.33 -6.14
N GLU A 45 -0.94 -4.34 -4.81
CA GLU A 45 0.20 -4.31 -3.89
C GLU A 45 0.28 -5.62 -3.11
N VAL A 46 1.37 -6.38 -3.30
CA VAL A 46 1.68 -7.60 -2.54
C VAL A 46 2.57 -7.23 -1.36
N GLY A 47 2.16 -7.63 -0.15
CA GLY A 47 2.76 -7.14 1.09
C GLY A 47 2.31 -5.71 1.40
N CYS A 48 1.01 -5.43 1.25
CA CYS A 48 0.49 -4.06 1.36
C CYS A 48 0.50 -3.51 2.80
N GLY A 49 0.79 -4.33 3.81
CA GLY A 49 0.81 -3.90 5.20
C GLY A 49 -0.52 -3.28 5.64
N ALA A 50 -0.56 -1.96 5.81
CA ALA A 50 -1.78 -1.22 6.19
C ALA A 50 -2.57 -0.65 5.00
N GLY A 51 -2.09 -0.86 3.76
CA GLY A 51 -2.75 -0.37 2.54
C GLY A 51 -2.65 1.14 2.32
N GLN A 52 -1.78 1.85 3.05
CA GLN A 52 -1.68 3.31 2.97
C GLN A 52 -1.21 3.81 1.60
N ILE A 53 -0.35 3.05 0.91
CA ILE A 53 0.09 3.38 -0.45
C ILE A 53 -1.09 3.26 -1.42
N LEU A 54 -1.83 2.14 -1.40
CA LEU A 54 -3.03 1.94 -2.23
C LEU A 54 -4.09 3.03 -1.99
N ARG A 55 -4.33 3.42 -0.73
CA ARG A 55 -5.26 4.51 -0.41
C ARG A 55 -4.84 5.83 -1.07
N ILE A 56 -3.58 6.23 -0.88
CA ILE A 56 -3.06 7.48 -1.46
C ILE A 56 -3.09 7.43 -3.00
N LEU A 57 -2.76 6.29 -3.61
CA LEU A 57 -2.84 6.13 -5.05
C LEU A 57 -4.29 6.26 -5.55
N SER A 58 -5.26 5.66 -4.86
CA SER A 58 -6.68 5.78 -5.24
C SER A 58 -7.21 7.22 -5.16
N GLU A 59 -6.73 8.02 -4.20
CA GLU A 59 -7.09 9.44 -4.06
C GLU A 59 -6.48 10.30 -5.17
N ARG A 60 -5.31 9.92 -5.69
CA ARG A 60 -4.52 10.70 -6.66
C ARG A 60 -4.68 10.26 -8.11
N MET A 61 -5.13 9.03 -8.35
CA MET A 61 -5.22 8.42 -9.67
C MET A 61 -6.68 8.09 -10.01
N THR A 62 -7.38 9.07 -10.57
CA THR A 62 -8.81 8.93 -10.95
C THR A 62 -9.06 8.04 -12.16
N GLY A 63 -8.03 7.65 -12.93
CA GLY A 63 -8.14 6.78 -14.10
C GLY A 63 -7.99 5.28 -13.81
N VAL A 64 -7.77 4.90 -12.54
CA VAL A 64 -7.59 3.49 -12.14
C VAL A 64 -8.90 2.99 -11.56
N GLY A 65 -9.46 1.94 -12.15
CA GLY A 65 -10.76 1.39 -11.74
C GLY A 65 -10.69 0.62 -10.42
N HIS A 66 -9.59 -0.11 -10.19
CA HIS A 66 -9.47 -1.02 -9.06
C HIS A 66 -8.10 -1.01 -8.38
N PHE A 67 -8.13 -1.10 -7.05
CA PHE A 67 -6.96 -1.28 -6.20
C PHE A 67 -7.13 -2.59 -5.40
N TYR A 68 -6.05 -3.36 -5.28
CA TYR A 68 -6.01 -4.62 -4.52
C TYR A 68 -4.79 -4.67 -3.61
N GLY A 69 -4.98 -5.11 -2.37
CA GLY A 69 -3.92 -5.32 -1.40
C GLY A 69 -3.92 -6.76 -0.90
N TYR A 70 -2.74 -7.36 -0.78
CA TYR A 70 -2.56 -8.69 -0.20
C TYR A 70 -1.49 -8.60 0.90
N GLU A 71 -1.77 -9.16 2.07
CA GLU A 71 -0.86 -9.16 3.22
C GLU A 71 -0.89 -10.54 3.90
N ILE A 72 0.29 -11.11 4.17
CA ILE A 72 0.42 -12.46 4.74
C ILE A 72 0.43 -12.45 6.27
N SER A 73 0.74 -11.31 6.90
CA SER A 73 0.84 -11.23 8.35
C SER A 73 -0.54 -11.42 9.04
N PRO A 74 -0.67 -12.43 9.92
CA PRO A 74 -1.95 -12.76 10.56
C PRO A 74 -2.47 -11.65 11.50
N ARG A 75 -1.57 -10.75 11.95
CA ARG A 75 -1.89 -9.61 12.82
C ARG A 75 -2.69 -8.50 12.12
N ARG A 76 -2.76 -8.51 10.78
CA ARG A 76 -3.55 -7.57 9.96
C ARG A 76 -4.52 -8.34 9.06
N SER A 77 -5.39 -9.11 9.69
CA SER A 77 -6.44 -9.90 9.06
C SER A 77 -7.62 -9.00 8.63
N ASN A 78 -7.42 -8.26 7.54
CA ASN A 78 -8.44 -7.74 6.63
C ASN A 78 -7.76 -6.66 5.81
N CYS A 79 -7.73 -6.79 4.49
CA CYS A 79 -7.77 -5.66 3.54
C CYS A 79 -7.64 -6.15 2.10
N ALA A 80 -8.64 -6.90 1.61
CA ALA A 80 -9.01 -6.74 0.20
C ALA A 80 -9.66 -5.35 0.10
N VAL A 81 -8.85 -4.29 0.03
CA VAL A 81 -9.37 -2.92 -0.06
C VAL A 81 -9.85 -2.68 -1.49
N ARG A 82 -11.10 -3.01 -1.77
CA ARG A 82 -11.73 -2.59 -3.03
C ARG A 82 -12.06 -1.10 -2.92
N LEU A 83 -11.10 -0.25 -3.26
CA LEU A 83 -11.35 1.17 -3.52
C LEU A 83 -11.90 1.24 -4.94
N GLY A 84 -13.20 1.48 -5.07
CA GLY A 84 -13.81 1.70 -6.38
C GLY A 84 -13.36 3.04 -6.92
N GLY A 85 -12.77 3.05 -8.12
CA GLY A 85 -12.58 4.27 -8.89
C GLY A 85 -13.94 4.90 -9.23
N HIS A 86 -14.04 6.23 -9.12
CA HIS A 86 -15.20 7.01 -9.53
C HIS A 86 -15.33 7.08 -11.05
#